data_AF-A0A0W0WTR5-F1
#
_entry.id   AF-A0A0W0WTR5-F1
#
_cell.length_a   1.000
_cell.length_b   1.000
_cell.length_c   1.000
_cell.angle_alpha   90.00
_cell.angle_beta   90.00
_cell.angle_gamma   90.00
#
_symmetry.space_group_name_H-M   'P 1'
#
loop_
_entity.id
_entity.type
_entity.pdbx_description
1 polymer ?
#
loop_
_entity_poly.entity_id
_entity_poly.type
_entity_poly.pdbx_seq_one_letter_code
_entity_poly.pdbx_strand_id
1 'polypeptide(L)'
;MNKSWPTKEKDMSTAQRIMEEYATEQETDSLGLFELVVNQEEKRMDFRLSSWVVMLAEHFKSLYGPTKGDFITRQVISYCIIKEETLH
;
A
#
# COMPACT_ATOMS: atom_id res chain seq x y z
N MET A 1 -9.81 -8.32 -15.71
CA MET A 1 -10.83 -7.92 -14.71
C MET A 1 -11.45 -6.60 -15.16
N ASN A 2 -12.78 -6.45 -15.18
CA ASN A 2 -13.42 -5.15 -15.45
C ASN A 2 -14.51 -4.86 -14.40
N LYS A 3 -14.09 -4.73 -13.14
CA LYS A 3 -14.89 -4.06 -12.11
C LYS A 3 -14.56 -2.59 -12.22
N SER A 4 -15.56 -1.75 -12.47
CA SER A 4 -15.33 -0.31 -12.63
C SER A 4 -14.65 0.26 -11.38
N TRP A 5 -13.44 0.78 -11.56
CA TRP A 5 -12.71 1.57 -10.57
C TRP A 5 -12.74 3.04 -11.01
N PRO A 6 -13.90 3.73 -10.93
CA PRO A 6 -14.07 5.07 -11.50
C PRO A 6 -13.21 6.13 -10.81
N THR A 7 -12.68 5.82 -9.62
CA THR A 7 -11.81 6.70 -8.83
C THR A 7 -10.32 6.41 -9.03
N LYS A 8 -9.92 5.51 -9.95
CA LYS A 8 -8.53 5.04 -10.16
C LYS A 8 -7.48 6.15 -10.09
N GLU A 9 -7.63 7.20 -10.88
CA GLU A 9 -6.64 8.29 -10.95
C GLU A 9 -6.45 9.00 -9.60
N LYS A 10 -7.56 9.32 -8.92
CA LYS A 10 -7.54 9.95 -7.59
C LYS A 10 -6.94 9.02 -6.53
N ASP A 11 -7.32 7.75 -6.56
CA ASP A 11 -6.86 6.75 -5.60
C ASP A 11 -5.37 6.46 -5.79
N MET A 12 -4.91 6.33 -7.04
CA MET A 12 -3.49 6.18 -7.38
C MET A 12 -2.66 7.41 -6.99
N SER A 13 -3.13 8.63 -7.27
CA SER A 13 -2.45 9.86 -6.85
C SER A 13 -2.35 9.98 -5.32
N THR A 14 -3.41 9.59 -4.61
CA THR A 14 -3.42 9.57 -3.14
C THR A 14 -2.46 8.53 -2.60
N ALA A 15 -2.41 7.35 -3.22
CA ALA A 15 -1.50 6.28 -2.83
C ALA A 15 -0.03 6.62 -3.10
N GLN A 16 0.26 7.23 -4.25
CA GLN A 16 1.59 7.74 -4.59
C GLN A 16 2.09 8.71 -3.52
N ARG A 17 1.26 9.68 -3.10
CA ARG A 17 1.65 10.63 -2.04
C ARG A 17 1.98 9.92 -0.72
N ILE A 18 1.17 8.95 -0.29
CA ILE A 18 1.42 8.17 0.94
C ILE A 18 2.72 7.35 0.82
N MET A 19 3.01 6.82 -0.37
CA MET A 19 4.24 6.08 -0.67
C MET A 19 5.47 7.00 -0.66
N GLU A 20 5.38 8.20 -1.24
CA GLU A 20 6.44 9.22 -1.27
C GLU A 20 6.73 9.80 0.13
N GLU A 21 5.68 10.10 0.91
CA GLU A 21 5.78 10.53 2.31
C GLU A 21 6.54 9.48 3.13
N TYR A 22 6.14 8.21 3.04
CA TYR A 22 6.81 7.11 3.74
C TYR A 22 8.25 6.84 3.25
N ALA A 23 8.49 6.90 1.94
CA ALA A 23 9.83 6.73 1.35
C ALA A 23 10.81 7.81 1.86
N THR A 24 10.31 9.05 1.99
CA THR A 24 11.07 10.18 2.54
C THR A 24 11.37 9.99 4.02
N GLU A 25 10.38 9.56 4.82
CA GLU A 25 10.56 9.29 6.26
C GLU A 25 11.54 8.14 6.56
N GLN A 26 11.65 7.16 5.66
CA GLN A 26 12.55 6.01 5.79
C GLN A 26 13.89 6.19 5.04
N GLU A 27 14.13 7.36 4.44
CA GLU A 27 15.33 7.65 3.61
C GLU A 27 15.62 6.54 2.56
N THR A 28 14.58 6.05 1.87
CA THR A 28 14.69 4.90 0.95
C THR A 28 14.05 5.15 -0.42
N ASP A 29 14.77 4.78 -1.49
CA ASP A 29 14.27 4.79 -2.87
C ASP A 29 13.43 3.53 -3.21
N SER A 30 13.19 2.63 -2.24
CA SER A 30 12.56 1.33 -2.47
C SER A 30 11.51 0.96 -1.42
N LEU A 31 10.34 0.53 -1.90
CA LEU A 31 9.18 0.18 -1.07
C LEU A 31 8.82 -1.30 -1.22
N GLY A 32 9.14 -2.09 -0.20
CA GLY A 32 8.64 -3.46 -0.05
C GLY A 32 7.18 -3.48 0.41
N LEU A 33 6.43 -4.53 0.07
CA LEU A 33 5.09 -4.78 0.63
C LEU A 33 5.14 -5.28 2.08
N PHE A 34 6.28 -5.85 2.46
CA PHE A 34 6.58 -6.34 3.79
C PHE A 34 7.90 -5.75 4.28
N GLU A 35 8.01 -5.55 5.59
CA GLU A 35 9.18 -5.05 6.29
C GLU A 35 9.58 -6.02 7.41
N LEU A 36 10.88 -6.07 7.70
CA LEU A 36 11.42 -6.76 8.88
C LEU A 36 11.73 -5.72 9.95
N VAL A 37 11.05 -5.79 11.09
CA VAL A 37 11.31 -4.89 12.22
C VAL A 37 12.02 -5.64 13.32
N VAL A 38 13.16 -5.10 13.75
CA VAL A 38 14.01 -5.71 14.78
C VAL A 38 13.82 -5.00 16.10
N ASN A 39 13.19 -5.66 17.07
CA ASN A 39 13.24 -5.23 18.47
C ASN A 39 14.52 -5.79 19.11
N GLN A 40 15.53 -4.93 19.29
CA GLN A 40 16.81 -5.32 19.88
C GLN A 40 16.72 -5.66 21.37
N GLU A 41 15.83 -5.00 22.12
CA GLU A 41 15.63 -5.22 23.56
C GLU A 41 15.02 -6.60 23.82
N GLU A 42 13.94 -6.91 23.09
CA GLU A 42 13.24 -8.22 23.16
C GLU A 42 13.95 -9.32 22.35
N LYS A 43 15.01 -8.98 21.60
CA LYS A 43 15.71 -9.85 20.64
C LYS A 43 14.76 -10.54 19.64
N ARG A 44 13.69 -9.84 19.25
CA ARG A 44 12.67 -10.34 18.31
C ARG A 44 12.82 -9.70 16.93
N MET A 45 12.52 -10.46 15.90
CA MET A 45 12.35 -9.96 14.54
C MET A 45 10.90 -10.23 14.11
N ASP A 46 10.17 -9.17 13.77
CA ASP A 46 8.78 -9.23 13.33
C ASP A 46 8.72 -8.98 11.83
N PHE A 47 8.27 -9.98 11.05
CA PHE A 47 7.99 -9.84 9.62
C PHE A 47 6.53 -9.43 9.44
N ARG A 48 6.29 -8.23 8.93
CA ARG A 48 4.95 -7.61 8.89
C ARG A 48 4.71 -6.87 7.57
N LEU A 49 3.46 -6.49 7.30
CA LEU A 49 3.15 -5.58 6.20
C LEU A 49 3.87 -4.25 6.42
N SER A 50 4.41 -3.68 5.34
CA SER A 50 5.09 -2.38 5.43
C SER A 50 4.14 -1.28 5.87
N SER A 51 4.64 -0.31 6.62
CA SER A 51 3.79 0.70 7.26
C SER A 51 2.97 1.52 6.24
N TRP A 52 3.51 1.80 5.04
CA TRP A 52 2.74 2.43 3.95
C TRP A 52 1.55 1.58 3.47
N VAL A 53 1.66 0.24 3.45
CA VAL A 53 0.56 -0.65 3.07
C VAL A 53 -0.58 -0.58 4.09
N VAL A 54 -0.23 -0.48 5.38
CA VAL A 54 -1.20 -0.27 6.46
C VAL A 54 -1.87 1.10 6.32
N MET A 55 -1.10 2.17 6.07
CA MET A 55 -1.64 3.51 5.84
C MET A 55 -2.61 3.57 4.64
N LEU A 56 -2.31 2.88 3.53
CA LEU A 56 -3.27 2.75 2.41
C LEU A 56 -4.55 2.01 2.81
N ALA A 57 -4.43 0.91 3.56
CA ALA A 57 -5.57 0.14 4.02
C ALA A 57 -6.48 0.97 4.93
N GLU A 58 -5.90 1.72 5.87
CA GLU A 58 -6.64 2.60 6.77
C GLU A 58 -7.25 3.80 6.05
N HIS A 59 -6.50 4.44 5.15
CA HIS A 59 -6.99 5.57 4.36
C HIS A 59 -8.22 5.19 3.52
N PHE A 60 -8.12 4.15 2.69
CA PHE A 60 -9.24 3.75 1.82
C PHE A 60 -10.39 3.13 2.60
N LYS A 61 -10.15 2.45 3.73
CA LYS A 61 -11.19 2.00 4.67
C LYS A 61 -11.95 3.18 5.28
N SER A 62 -11.25 4.26 5.65
CA SER A 62 -11.87 5.49 6.17
C SER A 62 -12.70 6.19 5.09
N LEU A 63 -12.14 6.34 3.89
CA LEU A 63 -12.76 7.08 2.77
C LEU A 63 -13.95 6.34 2.13
N TYR A 64 -13.89 5.01 2.03
CA TYR A 64 -14.86 4.20 1.28
C TYR A 64 -15.60 3.14 2.11
N GLY A 65 -15.33 3.05 3.41
CA GLY A 65 -15.84 1.97 4.26
C GLY A 65 -15.07 0.65 4.07
N PRO A 66 -15.30 -0.36 4.93
CA PRO A 66 -14.45 -1.55 5.01
C PRO A 66 -14.37 -2.36 3.70
N THR A 67 -15.50 -2.69 3.08
CA THR A 67 -15.53 -3.56 1.90
C THR A 67 -14.97 -2.89 0.65
N LYS A 68 -15.33 -1.62 0.41
CA LYS A 68 -14.83 -0.89 -0.76
C LYS A 68 -13.40 -0.39 -0.53
N GLY A 69 -13.04 -0.03 0.69
CA GLY A 69 -11.65 0.29 1.06
C GLY A 69 -10.69 -0.85 0.76
N ASP A 70 -10.95 -2.06 1.29
CA ASP A 70 -10.15 -3.26 0.99
C ASP A 70 -10.05 -3.55 -0.52
N PHE A 71 -11.14 -3.39 -1.27
CA PHE A 71 -11.09 -3.53 -2.73
C PHE A 71 -10.13 -2.51 -3.37
N ILE A 72 -10.22 -1.22 -3.03
CA ILE A 72 -9.38 -0.16 -3.60
C ILE A 72 -7.92 -0.36 -3.20
N THR A 73 -7.62 -0.65 -1.92
CA THR A 73 -6.26 -0.97 -1.44
C THR A 73 -5.64 -2.12 -2.23
N ARG A 74 -6.40 -3.20 -2.47
CA ARG A 74 -5.93 -4.32 -3.31
C ARG A 74 -5.70 -3.91 -4.76
N GLN A 75 -6.59 -3.10 -5.36
CA GLN A 75 -6.40 -2.64 -6.74
C GLN A 75 -5.13 -1.77 -6.87
N VAL A 76 -4.88 -0.84 -5.94
CA VAL A 76 -3.65 -0.03 -5.87
C VAL A 76 -2.42 -0.93 -5.77
N ILE A 77 -2.38 -1.85 -4.79
CA ILE A 77 -1.24 -2.76 -4.59
C ILE A 77 -1.00 -3.62 -5.83
N SER A 78 -2.06 -4.22 -6.40
CA SER A 78 -1.95 -5.01 -7.64
C SER A 78 -1.37 -4.16 -8.77
N TYR A 79 -1.84 -2.92 -8.94
CA TYR A 79 -1.36 -2.00 -9.95
C TYR A 79 0.14 -1.66 -9.79
N CYS A 80 0.59 -1.40 -8.57
CA CYS A 80 2.00 -1.13 -8.27
C CYS A 80 2.90 -2.35 -8.54
N ILE A 81 2.41 -3.57 -8.28
CA ILE A 81 3.14 -4.82 -8.56
C ILE A 81 3.26 -5.05 -10.07
N ILE A 82 2.15 -4.92 -10.81
CA ILE A 82 2.09 -5.29 -12.23
C ILE A 82 2.52 -4.17 -13.18
N LYS A 83 2.55 -2.90 -12.75
CA LYS A 83 2.92 -1.73 -13.58
C LYS A 83 2.15 -1.63 -14.91
N GLU A 84 0.82 -1.77 -14.89
CA GLU A 84 -0.09 -1.94 -16.05
C GLU A 84 0.14 -3.21 -16.90
N GLU A 85 1.13 -4.07 -16.60
CA GLU A 85 1.26 -5.36 -17.29
C GLU A 85 0.08 -6.29 -16.96
N THR A 86 -0.41 -7.00 -17.97
CA THR A 86 -1.45 -8.00 -17.80
C THR A 86 -0.80 -9.34 -17.45
N LEU A 87 -1.11 -9.87 -16.26
CA LEU A 87 -0.78 -11.24 -15.89
C LEU A 87 -1.65 -12.18 -16.75
N HIS A 88 -1.00 -12.90 -17.67
CA HIS A 88 -1.59 -13.89 -18.57
C HIS A 88 -1.79 -15.25 -17.89
#